data_AF-W4SCZ6-F1
#
_entry.id   AF-W4SCZ6-F1
#
_cell.length_a   1.000
_cell.length_b   1.000
_cell.length_c   1.000
_cell.angle_alpha   90.00
_cell.angle_beta   90.00
_cell.angle_gamma   90.00
#
_symmetry.space_group_name_H-M   'P 1'
#
loop_
_entity.id
_entity.type
_entity.pdbx_description
1 polymer ?
#
loop_
_entity_poly.entity_id
_entity_poly.type
_entity_poly.pdbx_seq_one_letter_code
_entity_poly.pdbx_strand_id
1 'polypeptide(L)'
;MIEGAFEVLRGFERVQASRDAMQAITLEAGEEELLARSALALRYDDPSKPAPITEKQLLAPRRFDDRRSDLWSVFNRVQENIVRGGLSARVANGRRQRTREVQGIDQNIRLNRALWILADGMRQLKA
;
A
#
# COMPACT_ATOMS: atom_id res chain seq x y z
N MET A 1 -30.43 16.38 10.86
CA MET A 1 -29.06 15.93 11.22
C MET A 1 -28.94 14.39 11.17
N ILE A 2 -29.59 13.72 10.20
CA ILE A 2 -29.60 12.24 10.10
C ILE A 2 -28.96 11.77 8.77
N GLU A 3 -28.91 12.63 7.76
CA GLU A 3 -28.44 12.33 6.40
C GLU A 3 -26.94 11.98 6.33
N GLY A 4 -26.10 12.70 7.09
CA GLY A 4 -24.65 12.41 7.15
C GLY A 4 -24.32 11.06 7.82
N ALA A 5 -25.16 10.55 8.72
CA ALA A 5 -24.95 9.24 9.34
C ALA A 5 -25.21 8.09 8.34
N PHE A 6 -26.20 8.26 7.45
CA PHE A 6 -26.50 7.26 6.42
C PHE A 6 -25.44 7.20 5.31
N GLU A 7 -24.84 8.33 4.91
CA GLU A 7 -23.73 8.33 3.95
C GLU A 7 -22.48 7.65 4.50
N VAL A 8 -22.17 7.87 5.78
CA VAL A 8 -21.06 7.23 6.47
C VAL A 8 -21.27 5.72 6.57
N LEU A 9 -22.48 5.27 6.92
CA LEU A 9 -22.83 3.84 6.98
C LEU A 9 -22.70 3.15 5.62
N ARG A 10 -23.24 3.75 4.55
CA ARG A 10 -23.08 3.23 3.17
C ARG A 10 -21.63 3.21 2.72
N GLY A 11 -20.83 4.19 3.16
CA GLY A 11 -19.38 4.22 2.95
C GLY A 11 -18.68 3.02 3.59
N PHE A 12 -19.03 2.69 4.84
CA PHE A 12 -18.46 1.53 5.53
C PHE A 12 -18.83 0.19 4.87
N GLU A 13 -20.10 0.01 4.48
CA GLU A 13 -20.55 -1.21 3.78
C GLU A 13 -19.76 -1.43 2.49
N ARG A 14 -19.52 -0.37 1.72
CA ARG A 14 -18.74 -0.44 0.48
C ARG A 14 -17.27 -0.81 0.73
N VAL A 15 -16.67 -0.26 1.79
CA VAL A 15 -15.29 -0.61 2.17
C VAL A 15 -15.20 -2.06 2.63
N GLN A 16 -16.17 -2.56 3.40
CA GLN A 16 -16.21 -3.96 3.81
C GLN A 16 -16.35 -4.89 2.61
N ALA A 17 -17.30 -4.64 1.71
CA ALA A 17 -17.48 -5.45 0.51
C ALA A 17 -16.21 -5.46 -0.38
N SER A 18 -15.54 -4.31 -0.51
CA SER A 18 -14.29 -4.22 -1.27
C SER A 18 -13.16 -5.00 -0.61
N ARG A 19 -13.03 -4.91 0.73
CA ARG A 19 -12.09 -5.72 1.50
C ARG A 19 -12.35 -7.21 1.28
N ASP A 20 -13.57 -7.67 1.45
CA ASP A 20 -13.92 -9.09 1.34
C ASP A 20 -13.62 -9.61 -0.07
N ALA A 21 -13.94 -8.81 -1.09
CA ALA A 21 -13.62 -9.13 -2.48
C ALA A 21 -12.11 -9.18 -2.73
N MET A 22 -11.31 -8.30 -2.12
CA MET A 22 -9.83 -8.37 -2.21
C MET A 22 -9.27 -9.57 -1.44
N GLN A 23 -9.86 -9.96 -0.31
CA GLN A 23 -9.44 -11.14 0.47
C GLN A 23 -9.68 -12.45 -0.28
N ALA A 24 -10.65 -12.48 -1.20
CA ALA A 24 -10.92 -13.63 -2.05
C ALA A 24 -9.87 -13.83 -3.17
N ILE A 25 -9.03 -12.83 -3.43
CA ILE A 25 -8.05 -12.86 -4.53
C ILE A 25 -6.67 -13.15 -3.96
N THR A 26 -6.12 -14.32 -4.32
CA THR A 26 -4.73 -14.65 -4.03
C THR A 26 -3.81 -14.03 -5.08
N LEU A 27 -2.73 -13.40 -4.64
CA LEU A 27 -1.68 -12.88 -5.51
C LEU A 27 -0.55 -13.89 -5.67
N GLU A 28 -0.03 -13.97 -6.88
CA GLU A 28 1.26 -14.61 -7.16
C GLU A 28 2.42 -13.67 -6.80
N ALA A 29 3.62 -14.23 -6.63
CA ALA A 29 4.80 -13.45 -6.22
C ALA A 29 5.09 -12.26 -7.16
N GLY A 30 4.91 -12.44 -8.47
CA GLY A 30 5.10 -11.35 -9.45
C GLY A 30 4.05 -10.24 -9.32
N GLU A 31 2.84 -10.56 -8.88
CA GLU A 31 1.76 -9.60 -8.67
C GLU A 31 1.95 -8.83 -7.36
N GLU A 32 2.42 -9.51 -6.31
CA GLU A 32 2.86 -8.84 -5.07
C GLU A 32 3.99 -7.83 -5.37
N GLU A 33 5.01 -8.26 -6.13
CA GLU A 33 6.12 -7.40 -6.53
C GLU A 33 5.65 -6.23 -7.42
N LEU A 34 4.70 -6.45 -8.32
CA LEU A 34 4.14 -5.40 -9.16
C LEU A 34 3.39 -4.35 -8.32
N LEU A 35 2.54 -4.79 -7.37
CA LEU A 35 1.84 -3.88 -6.47
C LEU A 35 2.83 -3.03 -5.66
N ALA A 36 3.87 -3.68 -5.11
CA ALA A 36 4.92 -3.00 -4.35
C ALA A 36 5.71 -2.01 -5.22
N ARG A 37 6.07 -2.38 -6.45
CA ARG A 37 6.77 -1.51 -7.40
C ARG A 37 5.94 -0.28 -7.72
N SER A 38 4.66 -0.44 -8.02
CA SER A 38 3.74 0.66 -8.28
C SER A 38 3.60 1.58 -7.05
N ALA A 39 3.54 1.02 -5.84
CA ALA A 39 3.55 1.80 -4.61
C ALA A 39 4.83 2.62 -4.43
N LEU A 40 6.01 2.04 -4.71
CA LEU A 40 7.27 2.77 -4.68
C LEU A 40 7.28 3.94 -5.67
N ALA A 41 6.79 3.73 -6.88
CA ALA A 41 6.68 4.79 -7.89
C ALA A 41 5.73 5.92 -7.45
N LEU A 42 4.64 5.60 -6.74
CA LEU A 42 3.73 6.61 -6.17
C LEU A 42 4.39 7.45 -5.06
N ARG A 43 5.33 6.88 -4.31
CA ARG A 43 5.99 7.54 -3.17
C ARG A 43 7.28 8.28 -3.54
N TYR A 44 8.01 7.73 -4.51
CA TYR A 44 9.32 8.15 -4.98
C TYR A 44 9.25 8.37 -6.49
N ASP A 45 8.61 9.46 -6.89
CA ASP A 45 8.31 9.83 -8.27
C ASP A 45 9.45 10.57 -8.98
N ASP A 46 10.50 10.97 -8.25
CA ASP A 46 11.69 11.65 -8.78
C ASP A 46 12.58 10.68 -9.58
N PRO A 47 12.67 10.79 -10.92
CA PRO A 47 13.46 9.86 -11.73
C PRO A 47 14.97 9.97 -11.46
N SER A 48 15.43 11.08 -10.90
CA SER A 48 16.83 11.27 -10.51
C SER A 48 17.20 10.60 -9.18
N LYS A 49 16.19 10.18 -8.40
CA LYS A 49 16.36 9.58 -7.07
C LYS A 49 15.54 8.30 -6.99
N PRO A 50 16.11 7.13 -7.36
CA PRO A 50 15.40 5.87 -7.24
C PRO A 50 14.96 5.61 -5.80
N ALA A 51 13.91 4.82 -5.64
CA ALA A 51 13.42 4.41 -4.34
C ALA A 51 14.57 3.81 -3.49
N PRO A 52 14.74 4.25 -2.22
CA PRO A 52 15.89 3.84 -1.40
C PRO A 52 15.71 2.45 -0.76
N ILE A 53 14.64 1.73 -1.14
CA ILE A 53 14.24 0.40 -0.69
C ILE A 53 13.72 -0.41 -1.87
N THR A 54 13.76 -1.74 -1.76
CA THR A 54 13.22 -2.64 -2.78
C THR A 54 11.78 -3.05 -2.50
N GLU A 55 11.13 -3.64 -3.50
CA GLU A 55 9.81 -4.27 -3.40
C GLU A 55 9.80 -5.33 -2.28
N LYS A 56 10.85 -6.16 -2.20
CA LYS A 56 10.98 -7.18 -1.14
C LYS A 56 11.04 -6.59 0.26
N GLN A 57 11.69 -5.42 0.42
CA GLN A 57 11.72 -4.72 1.70
C GLN A 57 10.35 -4.12 2.04
N LEU A 58 9.62 -3.65 1.03
CA LEU A 58 8.27 -3.12 1.19
C LEU A 58 7.23 -4.21 1.50
N LEU A 59 7.42 -5.41 0.92
CA LEU A 59 6.60 -6.60 1.14
C LEU A 59 7.00 -7.39 2.40
N ALA A 60 8.02 -6.96 3.14
CA ALA A 60 8.39 -7.60 4.38
C ALA A 60 7.34 -7.28 5.47
N PRO A 61 6.65 -8.29 6.03
CA PRO A 61 5.64 -8.04 7.04
C PRO A 61 6.30 -7.58 8.34
N ARG A 62 5.64 -6.67 9.07
CA ARG A 62 6.12 -6.18 10.37
C ARG A 62 5.92 -7.19 11.48
N ARG A 63 4.89 -8.03 11.38
CA ARG A 63 4.61 -9.16 12.28
C ARG A 63 4.62 -10.45 11.47
N PHE A 64 5.05 -11.54 12.09
CA PHE A 64 5.16 -12.82 11.40
C PHE A 64 3.80 -13.32 10.86
N ASP A 65 2.70 -13.02 11.56
CA ASP A 65 1.36 -13.50 11.23
C ASP A 65 0.75 -12.80 10.00
N ASP A 66 1.33 -11.67 9.55
CA ASP A 66 0.80 -10.84 8.46
C ASP A 66 1.31 -11.28 7.07
N ARG A 67 1.63 -12.57 6.89
CA ARG A 67 2.26 -13.16 5.69
C ARG A 67 1.30 -13.60 4.59
N ARG A 68 0.00 -13.41 4.77
CA ARG A 68 -0.99 -13.83 3.76
C ARG A 68 -0.73 -13.12 2.43
N SER A 69 -0.93 -13.85 1.34
CA SER A 69 -0.74 -13.39 -0.05
C SER A 69 -2.04 -12.95 -0.71
N ASP A 70 -3.15 -12.84 0.03
CA ASP A 70 -4.37 -12.24 -0.50
C ASP A 70 -4.17 -10.74 -0.76
N LEU A 71 -4.83 -10.21 -1.80
CA LEU A 71 -4.66 -8.84 -2.27
C LEU A 71 -4.88 -7.82 -1.15
N TRP A 72 -5.85 -8.05 -0.27
CA TRP A 72 -6.10 -7.18 0.88
C TRP A 72 -4.93 -7.16 1.86
N SER A 73 -4.41 -8.33 2.23
CA SER A 73 -3.25 -8.45 3.13
C SER A 73 -2.00 -7.83 2.53
N VAL A 74 -1.75 -8.04 1.23
CA VAL A 74 -0.60 -7.46 0.52
C VAL A 74 -0.74 -5.93 0.40
N PHE A 75 -1.93 -5.43 0.05
CA PHE A 75 -2.24 -3.99 0.05
C PHE A 75 -1.95 -3.36 1.41
N ASN A 76 -2.45 -3.94 2.50
CA ASN A 76 -2.23 -3.40 3.85
C ASN A 76 -0.76 -3.39 4.23
N ARG A 77 -0.03 -4.46 3.90
CA ARG A 77 1.41 -4.55 4.20
C ARG A 77 2.20 -3.46 3.46
N VAL A 78 1.90 -3.28 2.18
CA VAL A 78 2.51 -2.23 1.34
C VAL A 78 2.15 -0.85 1.88
N GLN A 79 0.88 -0.59 2.17
CA GLN A 79 0.38 0.67 2.72
C GLN A 79 1.04 0.99 4.06
N GLU A 80 1.11 0.03 4.98
CA GLU A 80 1.67 0.24 6.30
C GLU A 80 3.15 0.61 6.19
N ASN A 81 3.92 -0.16 5.40
CA ASN A 81 5.35 0.06 5.29
C ASN A 81 5.70 1.36 4.58
N ILE A 82 4.92 1.77 3.58
CA ILE A 82 5.16 3.01 2.85
C ILE A 82 4.73 4.25 3.64
N VAL A 83 3.64 4.15 4.41
CA VAL A 83 3.12 5.26 5.22
C VAL A 83 3.93 5.43 6.50
N ARG A 84 4.15 4.36 7.28
CA ARG A 84 4.89 4.44 8.55
C ARG A 84 6.39 4.65 8.37
N GLY A 85 6.96 4.26 7.23
CA GLY A 85 8.41 4.30 7.01
C GLY A 85 9.19 3.44 8.01
N GLY A 86 10.44 3.79 8.32
CA GLY A 86 11.29 3.05 9.25
C GLY A 86 12.01 1.84 8.64
N LEU A 87 11.84 1.58 7.34
CA LEU A 87 12.55 0.51 6.63
C LEU A 87 14.02 0.88 6.45
N SER A 88 14.91 -0.10 6.60
CA SER A 88 16.34 0.08 6.36
C SER A 88 16.57 0.43 4.89
N ALA A 89 17.23 1.55 4.64
CA ALA A 89 17.42 2.12 3.32
C ALA A 89 18.90 2.48 3.12
N ARG A 90 19.31 2.56 1.85
CA ARG A 90 20.61 3.10 1.46
C ARG A 90 20.41 4.24 0.48
N VAL A 91 21.10 5.35 0.69
CA VAL A 91 21.16 6.44 -0.28
C VAL A 91 22.21 6.14 -1.35
N ALA A 92 22.17 6.89 -2.46
CA ALA A 92 23.10 6.75 -3.58
C ALA A 92 24.59 6.80 -3.18
N ASN A 93 24.94 7.52 -2.10
CA ASN A 93 26.32 7.58 -1.59
C ASN A 93 26.69 6.44 -0.61
N GLY A 94 25.85 5.41 -0.49
CA GLY A 94 26.11 4.23 0.35
C GLY A 94 25.81 4.39 1.85
N ARG A 95 25.47 5.60 2.32
CA ARG A 95 25.12 5.83 3.72
C ARG A 95 23.85 5.09 4.11
N ARG A 96 23.87 4.46 5.30
CA ARG A 96 22.68 3.83 5.89
C ARG A 96 21.70 4.91 6.34
N GLN A 97 20.43 4.72 6.02
CA GLN A 97 19.33 5.54 6.51
C GLN A 97 18.10 4.69 6.78
N ARG A 98 17.02 5.32 7.26
CA ARG A 98 15.69 4.71 7.29
C ARG A 98 14.70 5.52 6.45
N THR A 99 13.71 4.85 5.87
CA THR A 99 12.60 5.55 5.22
C THR A 99 11.86 6.41 6.25
N ARG A 100 11.33 7.55 5.82
CA ARG A 100 10.59 8.47 6.69
C ARG A 100 9.10 8.18 6.61
N GLU A 101 8.42 8.38 7.73
CA GLU A 101 6.97 8.39 7.79
C GLU A 101 6.38 9.50 6.90
N VAL A 102 5.19 9.26 6.37
CA VAL A 102 4.39 10.26 5.65
C VAL A 102 3.64 11.12 6.69
N GLN A 103 4.18 12.31 6.96
CA GLN A 103 3.62 13.20 8.00
C GLN A 103 2.56 14.18 7.47
N GLY A 104 2.61 14.54 6.18
CA GLY A 104 1.68 15.50 5.59
C GLY A 104 0.31 14.87 5.34
N ILE A 105 -0.76 15.46 5.88
CA ILE A 105 -2.14 14.96 5.73
C ILE A 105 -2.51 14.80 4.26
N ASP A 106 -2.29 15.83 3.43
CA ASP A 106 -2.63 15.79 2.01
C ASP A 106 -1.83 14.74 1.23
N GLN A 107 -0.56 14.58 1.58
CA GLN A 107 0.29 13.54 0.99
C GLN A 107 -0.20 12.15 1.39
N ASN A 108 -0.59 11.98 2.66
CA ASN A 108 -1.12 10.73 3.18
C ASN A 108 -2.44 10.36 2.49
N ILE A 109 -3.39 11.31 2.39
CA ILE A 109 -4.67 11.10 1.70
C ILE A 109 -4.44 10.73 0.24
N ARG A 110 -3.59 11.47 -0.48
CA ARG A 110 -3.28 11.23 -1.90
C ARG A 110 -2.67 9.85 -2.11
N LEU A 111 -1.68 9.47 -1.28
CA LEU A 111 -1.01 8.19 -1.38
C LEU A 111 -1.97 7.02 -1.10
N ASN A 112 -2.76 7.10 -0.03
CA ASN A 112 -3.74 6.06 0.29
C ASN A 112 -4.79 5.90 -0.80
N ARG A 113 -5.29 7.03 -1.36
CA ARG A 113 -6.23 6.99 -2.47
C ARG A 113 -5.62 6.31 -3.70
N ALA A 114 -4.38 6.63 -4.04
CA ALA A 114 -3.69 6.02 -5.18
C ALA A 114 -3.45 4.51 -4.98
N LEU A 115 -3.03 4.10 -3.78
CA LEU A 115 -2.86 2.68 -3.43
C LEU A 115 -4.20 1.93 -3.49
N TRP A 116 -5.29 2.54 -3.04
CA TRP A 116 -6.63 1.95 -3.11
C TRP A 116 -7.08 1.74 -4.55
N ILE A 117 -6.92 2.75 -5.42
CA ILE A 117 -7.26 2.65 -6.85
C ILE A 117 -6.45 1.55 -7.52
N LEU A 118 -5.16 1.45 -7.20
CA LEU A 118 -4.29 0.40 -7.71
C LEU A 118 -4.78 -1.00 -7.30
N ALA A 119 -5.09 -1.20 -6.01
CA ALA A 119 -5.57 -2.48 -5.51
C ALA A 119 -6.94 -2.84 -6.10
N ASP A 120 -7.88 -1.90 -6.19
CA ASP A 120 -9.19 -2.16 -6.80
C ASP A 120 -9.08 -2.44 -8.31
N GLY A 121 -8.18 -1.76 -9.03
CA GLY A 121 -7.90 -2.07 -10.43
C GLY A 121 -7.36 -3.50 -10.60
N MET A 122 -6.42 -3.92 -9.76
CA MET A 122 -5.91 -5.31 -9.76
C MET A 122 -7.02 -6.32 -9.44
N ARG A 123 -7.90 -6.00 -8.48
CA ARG A 123 -9.07 -6.82 -8.14
C ARG A 123 -9.98 -6.99 -9.36
N GLN A 124 -10.27 -5.92 -10.09
CA GLN A 124 -11.12 -5.95 -11.28
C GLN A 124 -10.52 -6.77 -12.43
N LEU A 125 -9.19 -6.80 -12.57
CA LEU A 125 -8.51 -7.58 -13.61
C LEU A 125 -8.43 -9.08 -13.29
N LYS A 126 -8.50 -9.47 -12.02
CA LYS A 126 -8.41 -10.87 -11.56
C LYS A 126 -9.77 -11.52 -11.25
N ALA A 127 -10.84 -10.73 -11.16
CA ALA A 127 -12.19 -11.18 -10.83
C ALA A 127 -12.90 -11.88 -12.01
#